data_AF-A0A6M0J7E4-F1
#
_entry.id   AF-A0A6M0J7E4-F1
#
_cell.length_a   1.000
_cell.length_b   1.000
_cell.length_c   1.000
_cell.angle_alpha   90.00
_cell.angle_beta   90.00
_cell.angle_gamma   90.00
#
_symmetry.space_group_name_H-M   'P 1'
#
loop_
_entity.id
_entity.type
_entity.pdbx_description
1 polymer ?
#
loop_
_entity_poly.entity_id
_entity_poly.type
_entity_poly.pdbx_seq_one_letter_code
_entity_poly.pdbx_strand_id
1 'polypeptide(L)' 'MKALKVMATINEEGQLTLDHPLTTDKNSRVEVIVLILDEETPDEASQAEILADFRQAWHEAMTGQTIPVAQLWEGLEDG' A
#
# COMPACT_ATOMS: atom_id res chain seq x y z
N MET A 1 6.89 0.08 13.34
CA MET A 1 5.61 -0.14 12.66
C MET A 1 5.41 -1.64 12.45
N LYS A 2 4.18 -2.16 12.60
CA LYS A 2 3.85 -3.59 12.41
C LYS A 2 2.73 -3.68 11.38
N ALA A 3 2.95 -4.40 10.29
CA ALA A 3 1.95 -4.60 9.24
C ALA A 3 1.08 -5.82 9.54
N LEU A 4 -0.23 -5.69 9.36
CA LEU A 4 -1.21 -6.77 9.49
C LEU A 4 -1.96 -6.88 8.16
N LYS A 5 -2.02 -8.10 7.59
CA LYS A 5 -2.80 -8.38 6.38
C LYS A 5 -4.08 -9.12 6.79
N VAL A 6 -5.23 -8.54 6.47
CA VAL A 6 -6.56 -9.13 6.67
C VAL A 6 -7.39 -8.84 5.41
N MET A 7 -8.25 -9.79 5.03
CA MET A 7 -9.18 -9.60 3.92
C MET A 7 -10.30 -8.66 4.34
N ALA A 8 -10.69 -7.79 3.42
CA ALA A 8 -11.70 -6.78 3.65
C ALA A 8 -12.45 -6.49 2.35
N THR A 9 -13.70 -6.10 2.50
CA THR A 9 -14.58 -5.74 1.39
C THR A 9 -14.86 -4.24 1.44
N ILE A 10 -14.75 -3.57 0.30
CA ILE A 10 -15.25 -2.21 0.11
C ILE A 10 -16.66 -2.31 -0.45
N ASN A 11 -17.64 -1.76 0.25
CA ASN A 11 -19.03 -1.76 -0.22
C ASN A 11 -19.30 -0.62 -1.20
N GLU A 12 -20.52 -0.57 -1.76
CA GLU A 12 -20.95 0.45 -2.72
C GLU A 12 -20.90 1.89 -2.17
N GLU A 13 -20.94 2.05 -0.85
CA GLU A 13 -20.81 3.34 -0.15
C GLU A 13 -19.34 3.74 0.10
N GLY A 14 -18.38 2.91 -0.30
CA GLY A 14 -16.95 3.13 -0.08
C GLY A 14 -16.45 2.80 1.33
N GLN A 15 -17.26 2.09 2.14
CA GLN A 15 -16.87 1.69 3.49
C GLN A 15 -16.08 0.38 3.47
N LEU A 16 -14.94 0.37 4.16
CA LEU A 16 -14.10 -0.82 4.34
C LEU A 16 -14.64 -1.67 5.50
N THR A 17 -15.08 -2.89 5.20
CA THR A 17 -15.49 -3.88 6.21
C THR A 17 -14.47 -5.00 6.25
N LEU A 18 -13.87 -5.24 7.41
CA LEU A 18 -12.94 -6.35 7.59
C LEU A 18 -13.72 -7.65 7.77
N ASP A 19 -13.30 -8.72 7.10
CA ASP A 19 -13.91 -10.05 7.28
C ASP A 19 -13.65 -10.59 8.68
N HIS A 20 -12.53 -10.19 9.29
CA HIS A 20 -12.11 -10.57 10.63
C HIS A 20 -11.56 -9.37 11.39
N PRO A 21 -11.73 -9.30 12.74
CA PRO A 21 -11.16 -8.24 13.55
C PRO A 21 -9.63 -8.20 13.49
N LEU A 22 -9.04 -7.00 13.55
CA LEU A 22 -7.61 -6.84 13.78
C LEU A 22 -7.27 -7.21 15.21
N THR A 23 -6.55 -8.31 15.41
CA THR A 23 -6.06 -8.72 16.73
C THR A 23 -4.90 -7.84 17.14
N THR A 24 -5.18 -6.83 17.95
CA THR A 24 -4.16 -5.93 18.52
C THR A 24 -4.31 -5.91 20.04
N ASP A 25 -3.20 -5.84 20.77
CA ASP A 25 -3.19 -5.89 22.23
C ASP A 25 -3.74 -4.61 22.89
N LYS A 26 -3.96 -3.54 22.12
CA LYS A 26 -4.35 -2.21 22.64
C LYS A 26 -5.26 -1.47 21.66
N ASN A 27 -6.31 -0.86 22.18
CA ASN A 27 -7.11 0.08 21.40
C ASN A 27 -6.22 1.27 20.97
N SER A 28 -6.08 1.47 19.66
CA SER A 28 -5.18 2.47 19.09
C SER A 28 -5.66 2.90 17.71
N ARG A 29 -5.30 4.13 17.32
CA ARG A 29 -5.52 4.63 15.97
C ARG A 29 -4.45 4.04 15.06
N VAL A 30 -4.86 3.51 13.92
CA VAL A 30 -3.98 2.89 12.91
C VAL A 30 -4.10 3.60 11.57
N GLU A 31 -3.05 3.54 10.77
CA GLU A 31 -3.07 3.92 9.36
C GLU A 31 -3.43 2.68 8.54
N VAL A 32 -4.38 2.82 7.59
CA VAL A 32 -4.87 1.73 6.75
C VAL A 32 -4.47 2.00 5.31
N ILE A 33 -3.89 0.98 4.67
CA ILE A 33 -3.55 1.00 3.25
C ILE A 33 -4.41 -0.04 2.56
N VAL A 34 -5.14 0.38 1.54
CA VAL A 34 -6.08 -0.45 0.79
C VAL A 34 -5.50 -0.69 -0.60
N LEU A 35 -5.39 -1.96 -1.00
CA LEU A 35 -4.95 -2.35 -2.34
C LEU A 35 -6.19 -2.73 -3.16
N ILE A 36 -6.47 -1.96 -4.21
CA ILE A 36 -7.52 -2.27 -5.19
C ILE A 36 -6.80 -2.85 -6.41
N LEU A 37 -7.17 -4.06 -6.81
CA LEU A 37 -6.70 -4.66 -8.06
C LEU A 37 -7.63 -4.16 -9.17
N ASP A 38 -7.10 -3.42 -10.14
CA ASP A 38 -7.86 -3.12 -11.36
C ASP A 38 -8.08 -4.43 -12.14
N GLU A 39 -9.33 -4.69 -12.53
CA GLU A 39 -9.69 -5.88 -13.33
C GLU A 39 -9.44 -5.66 -14.84
N GLU A 40 -8.96 -4.48 -15.25
CA GLU A 40 -8.84 -4.13 -16.66
C GLU A 40 -7.43 -4.35 -17.22
N THR A 41 -7.36 -5.40 -18.04
CA THR A 41 -6.31 -5.77 -19.00
C THR A 41 -5.00 -6.31 -18.41
N PRO A 42 -4.62 -7.56 -18.76
CA PRO A 42 -3.28 -8.04 -18.49
C PRO A 42 -2.34 -7.31 -19.45
N ASP A 43 -1.90 -6.11 -19.07
CA ASP A 43 -0.59 -5.67 -19.53
C ASP A 43 0.43 -6.46 -18.71
N GLU A 44 1.38 -7.08 -19.40
CA GLU A 44 2.23 -8.21 -18.98
C GLU A 44 3.21 -7.92 -17.82
N ALA A 45 2.96 -6.95 -16.94
CA ALA A 45 3.55 -6.96 -15.62
C ALA A 45 2.82 -8.05 -14.82
N SER A 46 3.42 -9.24 -14.75
CA SER A 46 2.82 -10.38 -14.06
C SER A 46 2.38 -9.92 -12.68
N GLN A 47 1.18 -10.27 -12.21
CA GLN A 47 0.68 -9.89 -10.88
C GLN A 47 1.72 -10.08 -9.74
N ALA A 48 2.64 -11.03 -9.94
CA ALA A 48 3.82 -11.25 -9.11
C ALA A 48 4.83 -10.08 -9.07
N GLU A 49 5.09 -9.40 -10.18
CA GLU A 49 5.97 -8.22 -10.29
C GLU A 49 5.36 -7.01 -9.57
N ILE A 50 4.07 -6.72 -9.79
CA ILE A 50 3.37 -5.64 -9.05
C ILE A 50 3.43 -5.90 -7.53
N LEU A 51 3.21 -7.14 -7.11
CA LEU A 51 3.34 -7.54 -5.70
C LEU A 51 4.78 -7.45 -5.18
N ALA A 52 5.78 -7.72 -6.02
CA ALA A 52 7.19 -7.63 -5.66
C ALA A 52 7.63 -6.16 -5.50
N ASP A 53 7.28 -5.32 -6.47
CA ASP A 53 7.54 -3.88 -6.46
C ASP A 53 6.87 -3.22 -5.26
N PHE A 54 5.63 -3.59 -4.96
CA PHE A 54 4.94 -3.10 -3.77
C PHE A 54 5.61 -3.55 -2.47
N ARG A 55 6.06 -4.81 -2.37
CA ARG A 55 6.81 -5.27 -1.18
C ARG A 55 8.11 -4.50 -1.01
N GLN A 56 8.78 -4.19 -2.12
CA GLN A 56 10.00 -3.40 -2.11
C GLN A 56 9.71 -1.96 -1.66
N ALA A 57 8.75 -1.27 -2.27
CA ALA A 57 8.35 0.08 -1.88
C ALA A 57 7.87 0.14 -0.42
N TRP A 58 7.16 -0.89 0.04
CA TRP A 58 6.75 -1.03 1.44
C TRP A 58 7.94 -1.20 2.38
N HIS A 59 8.93 -2.02 1.99
CA HIS A 59 10.16 -2.19 2.76
C HIS A 59 10.97 -0.89 2.83
N GLU A 60 11.10 -0.17 1.72
CA GLU A 60 11.77 1.12 1.63
C GLU A 60 11.10 2.17 2.52
N ALA A 61 9.76 2.28 2.48
CA ALA A 61 8.99 3.14 3.36
C ALA A 61 9.19 2.80 4.85
N MET A 62 9.16 1.51 5.20
CA MET A 62 9.33 1.05 6.58
C MET A 62 10.76 1.21 7.10
N THR A 63 11.76 1.21 6.22
CA THR A 63 13.18 1.38 6.56
C THR A 63 13.67 2.82 6.40
N GLY A 64 12.80 3.74 5.97
CA GLY A 64 13.15 5.15 5.74
C GLY A 64 14.00 5.38 4.49
N GLN A 65 14.12 4.40 3.60
CA GLN A 65 14.73 4.56 2.27
C GLN A 65 13.73 5.22 1.31
N THR A 66 13.25 6.40 1.68
CA THR A 66 12.34 7.19 0.84
C THR A 66 12.91 8.59 0.69
N ILE A 67 12.68 9.20 -0.47
CA ILE A 67 13.03 10.59 -0.71
C ILE A 67 11.80 11.49 -0.52
N PRO A 68 11.95 12.68 0.10
CA PRO A 68 10.86 13.64 0.18
C PRO A 68 10.36 14.02 -1.21
N VAL A 69 9.05 14.19 -1.35
CA VAL A 69 8.43 14.61 -2.63
C VAL A 69 9.01 15.92 -3.16
N ALA A 70 9.41 16.85 -2.29
CA ALA A 70 10.09 18.08 -2.71
C ALA A 70 11.43 17.82 -3.44
N GLN A 71 12.17 16.79 -3.02
CA GLN A 71 13.46 16.41 -3.61
C GLN A 71 13.31 15.58 -4.90
N LEU A 72 12.12 15.00 -5.16
CA LEU A 72 11.82 14.32 -6.42
C LEU A 72 11.77 15.29 -7.62
N TRP A 73 11.36 16.54 -7.38
CA TRP A 73 11.25 17.55 -8.44
C TRP A 73 12.57 18.23 -8.77
N GLU A 74 13.49 18.35 -7.81
CA GLU A 74 14.82 18.94 -8.01
C GLU A 74 15.64 18.18 -9.06
N GLY A 75 15.50 16.85 -9.16
CA GLY A 75 16.19 16.03 -10.16
C GLY A 75 15.59 16.09 -11.58
N LEU A 76 14.43 16.73 -11.74
CA LEU A 76 13.74 16.89 -13.03
C LEU A 76 13.94 18.28 -13.65
N GLU A 77 14.49 19.23 -12.89
CA GLU A 77 14.76 20.61 -13.33
C GLU A 77 16.13 20.77 -14.05
N ASP A 78 16.99 19.75 -14.01
CA ASP A 78 18.32 19.73 -14.68
C ASP A 78 18.27 19.13 -16.12
N GLY A 79 17.13 19.24 -16.81
CA GLY A 79 16.91 18.73 -18.17
C GLY A 79 17.11 19.75 -19.29
#